data_AF-A0A933TXH2-F1
#
_entry.id   AF-A0A933TXH2-F1
#
_cell.length_a   1.000
_cell.length_b   1.000
_cell.length_c   1.000
_cell.angle_alpha   90.00
_cell.angle_beta   90.00
_cell.angle_gamma   90.00
#
_symmetry.space_group_name_H-M   'P 1'
#
loop_
_entity.id
_entity.type
_entity.pdbx_description
1 polymer ?
#
loop_
_entity_poly.entity_id
_entity_poly.type
_entity_poly.pdbx_seq_one_letter_code
_entity_poly.pdbx_strand_id
1 'polypeptide(L)' 'MTATLNELLPLSRELDLDDRAKLAEQLLGSLDEPGEAEVEKLWVEEARRRLAAYRAGQVEAIPADEVFRRALADLE' A
#
# COMPACT_ATOMS: atom_id res chain seq x y z
N MET A 1 -12.85 -13.00 -8.18
CA MET A 1 -12.62 -13.93 -9.31
C MET A 1 -11.14 -13.85 -9.66
N THR A 2 -10.47 -14.98 -9.87
CA THR A 2 -9.06 -14.99 -10.25
C THR A 2 -8.97 -15.41 -11.71
N ALA A 3 -8.54 -14.50 -12.58
CA ALA A 3 -8.29 -14.81 -13.99
C ALA A 3 -6.99 -15.62 -14.11
N THR A 4 -6.95 -16.55 -15.06
CA THR A 4 -5.79 -17.42 -15.31
C THR A 4 -4.94 -16.90 -16.46
N LEU A 5 -3.65 -17.27 -16.48
CA LEU A 5 -2.74 -16.88 -17.56
C LEU A 5 -3.26 -17.31 -18.95
N ASN A 6 -3.85 -18.50 -19.04
CA ASN A 6 -4.38 -19.03 -20.30
C ASN A 6 -5.58 -18.23 -20.82
N GLU A 7 -6.33 -17.58 -19.93
CA GLU A 7 -7.46 -16.70 -20.30
C GLU A 7 -6.98 -15.31 -20.74
N LEU A 8 -5.92 -14.78 -20.13
CA LEU A 8 -5.46 -13.42 -20.38
C LEU A 8 -4.42 -13.30 -21.51
N LEU A 9 -3.64 -14.35 -21.78
CA LEU A 9 -2.58 -14.33 -22.78
C LEU A 9 -3.08 -14.11 -24.23
N PRO A 10 -4.23 -14.64 -24.65
CA PRO A 10 -4.79 -14.30 -25.97
C PRO A 10 -5.15 -12.83 -26.08
N LEU A 11 -5.83 -12.27 -25.07
CA LEU A 11 -6.26 -10.87 -25.04
C LEU A 11 -5.07 -9.91 -25.06
N SER A 12 -3.99 -10.22 -24.33
CA SER A 12 -2.78 -9.39 -24.34
C SER A 12 -2.06 -9.40 -25.69
N ARG A 13 -2.28 -10.41 -26.55
CA ARG A 13 -1.72 -10.46 -27.92
C ARG A 13 -2.52 -9.65 -28.92
N GLU A 14 -3.79 -9.36 -28.64
CA GLU A 14 -4.65 -8.51 -29.48
C GLU A 14 -4.32 -7.02 -29.32
N LEU A 15 -3.66 -6.64 -28.22
CA LEU A 15 -3.13 -5.30 -28.01
C LEU A 15 -2.03 -4.97 -29.02
N ASP A 16 -1.96 -3.69 -29.40
CA ASP A 16 -0.84 -3.18 -30.19
C ASP A 16 0.48 -3.18 -29.39
N LEU A 17 1.58 -2.85 -30.05
CA LEU A 17 2.89 -2.93 -29.42
C LEU A 17 3.03 -2.00 -28.19
N ASP A 18 2.47 -0.80 -28.27
CA ASP A 18 2.60 0.22 -27.23
C ASP A 18 1.77 -0.15 -26.00
N ASP A 19 0.54 -0.62 -26.20
CA ASP A 19 -0.32 -1.04 -25.11
C ASP A 19 0.14 -2.34 -24.46
N ARG A 20 0.77 -3.26 -25.23
CA ARG A 20 1.46 -4.41 -24.63
C ARG A 20 2.63 -3.98 -23.75
N ALA A 21 3.41 -2.98 -24.16
CA ALA A 21 4.52 -2.48 -23.37
C ALA A 21 4.03 -1.85 -22.04
N LYS A 22 2.98 -1.03 -22.10
CA LYS A 22 2.34 -0.45 -20.90
C LYS A 22 1.78 -1.52 -19.97
N LEU A 23 1.12 -2.55 -20.52
CA LEU A 23 0.59 -3.66 -19.73
C LEU A 23 1.73 -4.40 -18.99
N ALA A 24 2.84 -4.66 -19.68
CA ALA A 24 4.00 -5.31 -19.07
C ALA A 24 4.61 -4.46 -17.93
N GLU A 25 4.72 -3.15 -18.12
CA GLU A 25 5.20 -2.21 -17.09
C GLU A 25 4.30 -2.25 -15.84
N GLN A 26 2.98 -2.16 -16.01
CA GLN A 26 2.04 -2.20 -14.88
C GLN A 26 2.07 -3.53 -14.14
N LEU A 27 2.12 -4.65 -14.88
CA LEU A 27 2.21 -5.97 -14.27
C LEU A 27 3.51 -6.14 -13.48
N LEU A 28 4.64 -5.69 -14.02
CA LEU A 28 5.91 -5.68 -13.29
C LEU A 28 5.83 -4.81 -12.03
N GLY A 29 5.30 -3.59 -12.14
CA GLY A 29 5.12 -2.71 -10.98
C GLY A 29 4.24 -3.31 -9.89
N SER A 30 3.21 -4.07 -10.27
CA SER A 30 2.33 -4.77 -9.30
C SER A 30 3.03 -5.88 -8.52
N LEU A 31 4.17 -6.40 -9.01
CA LEU A 31 4.98 -7.38 -8.27
C LEU A 31 5.87 -6.73 -7.21
N ASP A 32 6.17 -5.43 -7.37
CA ASP A 32 6.96 -4.64 -6.42
C ASP A 32 6.09 -4.05 -5.30
N GLU A 33 4.77 -4.10 -5.43
CA GLU A 33 3.85 -3.73 -4.35
C GLU A 33 3.84 -4.82 -3.28
N PRO A 34 4.18 -4.50 -2.01
CA PRO A 34 4.07 -5.47 -0.94
C PRO A 34 2.62 -5.93 -0.86
N GLY A 35 2.42 -7.24 -0.86
CA GLY A 35 1.08 -7.80 -0.72
C GLY A 35 0.42 -7.30 0.57
N GLU A 36 -0.91 -7.29 0.64
CA GLU A 36 -1.67 -6.80 1.80
C GLU A 36 -1.15 -7.35 3.14
N ALA A 37 -0.76 -8.63 3.17
CA ALA A 37 -0.19 -9.28 4.36
C ALA A 37 1.20 -8.74 4.75
N GLU A 38 2.03 -8.36 3.77
CA GLU A 38 3.32 -7.73 4.03
C GLU A 38 3.13 -6.29 4.49
N VAL A 39 2.20 -5.55 3.90
CA VAL A 39 1.81 -4.21 4.38
C VAL A 39 1.32 -4.29 5.82
N GLU A 40 0.40 -5.19 6.15
CA GLU A 40 -0.11 -5.38 7.51
C GLU A 40 1.03 -5.68 8.49
N LYS A 41 1.95 -6.57 8.12
CA LYS A 41 3.14 -6.88 8.91
C LYS A 41 4.00 -5.63 9.17
N LEU A 42 4.30 -4.86 8.13
CA LEU A 42 5.10 -3.63 8.23
C LEU A 42 4.42 -2.58 9.13
N TRP A 43 3.09 -2.44 9.04
CA TRP A 43 2.31 -1.57 9.92
C TRP A 43 2.37 -1.99 11.39
N VAL A 44 2.27 -3.30 11.67
CA VAL A 44 2.39 -3.83 13.03
C VAL A 44 3.79 -3.59 13.59
N GLU A 45 4.84 -3.81 12.79
CA GLU A 45 6.22 -3.55 13.17
C GLU A 45 6.44 -2.06 13.50
N GLU A 46 5.96 -1.17 12.64
CA GLU A 46 6.06 0.27 12.85
C GLU A 46 5.29 0.75 14.09
N ALA A 47 4.07 0.25 14.30
CA ALA A 47 3.27 0.57 15.47
C ALA A 47 3.98 0.16 16.78
N ARG A 48 4.60 -1.03 16.80
CA ARG A 48 5.40 -1.51 17.93
C ARG A 48 6.62 -0.62 18.17
N ARG A 49 7.34 -0.25 17.10
CA ARG A 49 8.52 0.63 17.18
C ARG A 49 8.15 1.99 17.78
N ARG A 50 7.07 2.62 17.31
CA ARG A 50 6.59 3.91 17.83
C ARG A 50 6.16 3.83 19.28
N LEU A 51 5.42 2.79 19.67
CA LEU A 51 4.99 2.59 21.04
C LEU A 51 6.18 2.40 22.00
N ALA A 52 7.20 1.65 21.57
CA ALA A 52 8.41 1.47 22.36
C ALA A 52 9.16 2.79 22.58
N ALA A 53 9.35 3.59 21.52
CA ALA A 53 9.98 4.91 21.61
C ALA A 53 9.21 5.86 22.55
N TYR A 54 7.86 5.86 22.47
CA TYR A 54 7.02 6.65 23.37
C TYR A 54 7.18 6.23 24.83
N ARG A 55 7.12 4.92 25.11
CA ARG A 55 7.32 4.38 26.48
C ARG A 55 8.72 4.66 27.03
N ALA A 56 9.72 4.75 26.15
CA ALA A 56 11.08 5.11 26.50
C ALA A 56 11.29 6.63 26.67
N GLY A 57 10.26 7.45 26.45
CA GLY A 57 10.36 8.92 26.53
C GLY A 57 11.17 9.55 25.40
N GLN A 58 11.39 8.83 24.30
CA GLN A 58 12.18 9.30 23.15
C GLN A 58 11.37 10.16 22.18
N VAL A 59 10.05 10.14 22.30
CA VAL A 59 9.12 10.91 21.47
C VAL A 59 8.00 11.49 22.35
N GLU A 60 7.56 12.69 22.02
CA GLU A 60 6.40 13.33 22.64
C GLU A 60 5.11 12.91 21.94
N ALA A 61 4.06 12.63 22.72
CA ALA A 61 2.74 12.35 22.17
C ALA A 61 1.92 13.64 22.01
N ILE A 62 1.02 13.62 21.04
CA ILE A 62 0.02 14.67 20.84
C ILE A 62 -1.25 14.27 21.59
N PRO A 63 -1.91 15.20 22.32
CA PRO A 63 -3.21 14.94 22.94
C PRO A 63 -4.24 14.44 21.92
N ALA A 64 -5.04 13.44 22.31
CA ALA A 64 -5.96 12.78 21.39
C ALA A 64 -7.03 13.73 20.84
N ASP A 65 -7.51 14.68 21.65
CA ASP A 65 -8.48 15.70 21.23
C ASP A 65 -7.92 16.60 20.12
N GLU A 66 -6.63 16.92 20.15
CA GLU A 66 -5.97 17.68 19.10
C GLU A 66 -5.85 16.86 17.80
N VAL A 67 -5.50 15.58 17.91
CA VAL A 67 -5.43 14.67 16.75
C VAL A 67 -6.79 14.57 16.06
N PHE A 68 -7.87 14.33 16.81
CA PHE A 68 -9.21 14.21 16.24
C PHE A 68 -9.69 15.53 15.63
N ARG A 69 -9.44 16.66 16.29
CA ARG A 69 -9.81 17.99 15.77
C ARG A 69 -9.15 18.28 14.42
N ARG A 70 -7.85 17.97 14.30
CA ARG A 70 -7.11 18.15 13.03
C ARG A 70 -7.61 17.21 11.94
N ALA A 71 -7.78 15.93 12.25
CA ALA A 71 -8.25 14.94 11.28
C ALA A 71 -9.65 15.24 10.74
N LEU A 72 -10.55 15.78 11.57
CA LEU A 72 -11.88 16.20 11.14
C LEU A 72 -11.83 17.46 10.26
N ALA A 73 -10.95 18.42 10.56
CA ALA A 73 -10.78 19.62 9.74
C ALA A 73 -10.23 19.30 8.33
N ASP A 74 -9.40 18.26 8.20
CA ASP A 74 -8.84 17.81 6.90
C ASP A 74 -9.89 17.11 6.00
N LEU A 75 -11.10 16.83 6.51
CA LEU A 75 -12.20 16.21 5.76
C LEU A 75 -13.20 17.23 5.17
N GLU A 76 -13.09 18.51 5.53
CA GLU A 76 -13.92 19.61 5.03
C GLU A 76 -13.28 20.33 3.83
#